data_AF-A0A7X1TLW6-F1
#
_entry.id   AF-A0A7X1TLW6-F1
#
_cell.length_a   1.000
_cell.length_b   1.000
_cell.length_c   1.000
_cell.angle_alpha   90.00
_cell.angle_beta   90.00
_cell.angle_gamma   90.00
#
_symmetry.space_group_name_H-M   'P 1'
#
loop_
_entity.id
_entity.type
_entity.pdbx_description
1 polymer ?
#
loop_
_entity_poly.entity_id
_entity_poly.type
_entity_poly.pdbx_seq_one_letter_code
_entity_poly.pdbx_strand_id
1 'polypeptide(L)'
;AIPAHVPLPGVHRVASLLKRWLLGTHQGAVKPAHLDHYLDEFVFRFNRRTSHSRGLLFYRLLEQAVQTDPITYRQIARKSPREG
;
A
#
# COMPACT_ATOMS: atom_id res chain seq x y z
N ALA A 1 20.19 24.17 -11.39
CA ALA A 1 19.06 23.37 -11.87
C ALA A 1 17.77 23.91 -11.25
N ILE A 2 16.66 24.00 -12.00
CA ILE A 2 15.37 24.42 -11.45
C ILE A 2 14.88 23.33 -10.48
N PRO A 3 14.47 23.67 -9.25
CA PRO A 3 14.05 22.66 -8.28
C PRO A 3 12.76 21.97 -8.74
N ALA A 4 12.70 20.64 -8.60
CA ALA A 4 11.65 19.79 -9.19
C ALA A 4 10.20 20.10 -8.77
N HIS A 5 10.00 20.79 -7.63
CA HIS A 5 8.67 21.22 -7.20
C HIS A 5 8.08 22.37 -8.04
N VAL A 6 8.92 23.04 -8.85
CA VAL A 6 8.50 24.13 -9.76
C VAL A 6 7.90 23.56 -11.06
N PRO A 7 8.55 22.61 -11.77
CA PRO A 7 7.96 22.01 -12.96
C PRO A 7 6.94 20.90 -12.66
N LEU A 8 7.05 20.19 -11.51
CA LEU A 8 6.22 19.01 -11.19
C LEU A 8 5.71 19.03 -9.73
N PRO A 9 4.84 20.00 -9.37
CA PRO A 9 4.39 20.17 -7.99
C PRO A 9 3.63 18.95 -7.45
N GLY A 10 2.84 18.27 -8.29
CA GLY A 10 2.08 17.07 -7.90
C GLY A 10 2.99 15.88 -7.56
N VAL A 11 3.92 15.55 -8.45
CA VAL A 11 4.89 14.44 -8.26
C VAL A 11 5.75 14.70 -7.02
N HIS A 12 6.22 15.94 -6.86
CA HIS A 12 7.01 16.30 -5.70
C HIS A 12 6.22 16.17 -4.38
N ARG A 13 4.94 16.53 -4.38
CA ARG A 13 4.05 16.36 -3.23
C ARG A 13 3.87 14.88 -2.89
N VAL A 14 3.59 14.03 -3.87
CA VAL A 14 3.44 12.57 -3.65
C VAL A 14 4.72 11.98 -3.07
N ALA A 15 5.88 12.30 -3.66
CA ALA A 15 7.18 11.83 -3.14
C ALA A 15 7.46 12.31 -1.71
N SER A 16 7.11 13.55 -1.38
CA SER A 16 7.27 14.10 -0.03
C SER A 16 6.36 13.42 1.00
N LEU A 17 5.12 13.09 0.59
CA LEU A 17 4.17 12.36 1.43
C LEU A 17 4.61 10.92 1.67
N LEU A 18 5.11 10.23 0.65
CA LEU A 18 5.66 8.89 0.78
C LEU A 18 6.82 8.87 1.78
N LYS A 19 7.80 9.77 1.62
CA LYS A 19 8.94 9.89 2.56
C LYS A 19 8.48 10.10 4.01
N ARG A 20 7.52 11.01 4.22
CA ARG A 20 6.97 11.28 5.55
C ARG A 20 6.24 10.06 6.13
N TRP A 21 5.47 9.35 5.31
CA TRP A 21 4.75 8.16 5.76
C TRP A 21 5.71 7.02 6.12
N LEU A 22 6.73 6.77 5.32
CA LEU A 22 7.76 5.77 5.62
C LEU A 22 8.47 6.08 6.95
N LEU A 23 8.86 7.34 7.17
CA LEU A 23 9.50 7.75 8.42
C LEU A 23 8.57 7.66 9.63
N GLY A 24 7.27 7.97 9.46
CA GLY A 24 6.30 7.93 10.56
C GLY A 24 5.81 6.53 10.90
N THR A 25 5.25 5.81 9.92
CA THR A 25 4.61 4.50 10.12
C THR A 25 5.62 3.38 10.29
N HIS A 26 6.71 3.39 9.51
CA HIS A 26 7.75 2.38 9.62
C HIS A 26 8.92 2.81 10.49
N GLN A 27 8.89 4.03 11.07
CA GLN A 27 9.94 4.55 11.96
C GLN A 27 11.35 4.47 11.36
N GLY A 28 11.46 4.53 10.03
CA GLY A 28 12.73 4.35 9.32
C GLY A 28 13.20 2.89 9.18
N ALA A 29 12.51 1.91 9.78
CA ALA A 29 12.78 0.48 9.64
C ALA A 29 12.20 -0.11 8.32
N VAL A 30 12.57 0.52 7.20
CA VAL A 30 12.16 0.08 5.86
C VAL A 30 13.16 -0.95 5.35
N LYS A 31 12.69 -2.17 5.08
CA LYS A 31 13.52 -3.22 4.47
C LYS A 31 13.34 -3.23 2.96
N PRO A 32 14.43 -3.29 2.16
CA PRO A 32 14.33 -3.37 0.69
C PRO A 32 13.43 -4.52 0.20
N ALA A 33 13.48 -5.68 0.88
CA ALA A 33 12.67 -6.85 0.56
C ALA A 33 11.15 -6.66 0.70
N HIS A 34 10.69 -5.54 1.28
CA HIS A 34 9.27 -5.24 1.45
C HIS A 34 8.87 -3.93 0.76
N LEU A 35 9.75 -3.36 -0.07
CA LEU A 35 9.51 -2.06 -0.70
C LEU A 35 8.21 -2.05 -1.51
N ASP A 36 7.98 -3.06 -2.33
CA ASP A 36 6.77 -3.17 -3.14
C ASP A 36 5.51 -3.15 -2.27
N HIS A 37 5.51 -3.91 -1.17
CA HIS A 37 4.41 -3.95 -0.23
C HIS A 37 4.16 -2.58 0.43
N TYR A 38 5.22 -1.86 0.81
CA TYR A 38 5.09 -0.51 1.37
C TYR A 38 4.51 0.47 0.35
N LEU A 39 4.90 0.35 -0.92
CA LEU A 39 4.39 1.22 -1.99
C LEU A 39 2.90 0.93 -2.27
N ASP A 40 2.51 -0.34 -2.33
CA ASP A 40 1.11 -0.73 -2.48
C ASP A 40 0.24 -0.22 -1.32
N GLU A 41 0.72 -0.35 -0.08
CA GLU A 41 0.02 0.18 1.09
C GLU A 41 -0.09 1.71 1.02
N PHE A 42 0.98 2.40 0.64
CA PHE A 42 0.94 3.85 0.49
C PHE A 42 -0.11 4.29 -0.53
N VAL A 43 -0.12 3.68 -1.72
CA VAL A 43 -1.08 3.97 -2.79
C VAL A 43 -2.51 3.71 -2.32
N PHE A 44 -2.74 2.58 -1.64
CA PHE A 44 -4.03 2.26 -1.04
C PHE A 44 -4.47 3.37 -0.08
N ARG A 45 -3.64 3.74 0.90
CA ARG A 45 -3.98 4.76 1.91
C ARG A 45 -4.20 6.14 1.30
N PHE A 46 -3.38 6.51 0.33
CA PHE A 46 -3.45 7.78 -0.37
C PHE A 46 -4.77 7.91 -1.14
N ASN A 47 -5.10 6.93 -1.98
CA ASN A 47 -6.33 6.92 -2.77
C ASN A 47 -7.58 6.75 -1.91
N ARG A 48 -7.47 6.00 -0.80
CA ARG A 48 -8.59 5.75 0.13
C ARG A 48 -9.11 7.02 0.79
N ARG A 49 -8.23 7.99 1.10
CA ARG A 49 -8.54 9.16 1.94
C ARG A 49 -9.59 10.07 1.33
N THR A 50 -9.56 10.27 0.02
CA THR A 50 -10.46 11.17 -0.72
C THR A 50 -11.49 10.44 -1.58
N SER A 51 -11.42 9.11 -1.66
CA SER A 51 -12.38 8.30 -2.41
C SER A 51 -13.81 8.52 -1.90
N HIS A 52 -14.75 8.84 -2.78
CA HIS A 52 -16.19 8.90 -2.44
C HIS A 52 -16.79 7.49 -2.32
N SER A 53 -16.29 6.52 -3.10
CA SER A 53 -16.78 5.14 -3.12
C SER A 53 -16.15 4.27 -2.02
N ARG A 54 -16.13 4.79 -0.80
CA ARG A 54 -15.44 4.16 0.34
C ARG A 54 -15.93 2.75 0.66
N GLY A 55 -17.22 2.47 0.47
CA GLY A 55 -17.83 1.17 0.70
C GLY A 55 -17.48 0.12 -0.34
N LEU A 56 -16.99 0.52 -1.52
CA LEU A 56 -16.67 -0.42 -2.61
C LEU A 56 -15.55 -1.40 -2.22
N LEU A 57 -14.64 -0.98 -1.34
CA LEU A 57 -13.61 -1.88 -0.80
C LEU A 57 -14.19 -3.04 0.00
N PHE A 58 -15.15 -2.73 0.89
CA PHE A 58 -15.85 -3.76 1.65
C PHE A 58 -16.67 -4.65 0.72
N TYR A 59 -17.35 -4.06 -0.26
CA TYR A 59 -18.09 -4.81 -1.28
C TYR A 59 -17.19 -5.76 -2.07
N ARG A 60 -16.01 -5.30 -2.53
CA ARG A 60 -15.03 -6.15 -3.23
C ARG A 60 -14.49 -7.25 -2.34
N LEU A 61 -14.23 -6.98 -1.07
CA LEU A 61 -13.81 -8.02 -0.11
C LEU A 61 -14.89 -9.08 0.08
N LEU A 62 -16.16 -8.67 0.18
CA LEU A 62 -17.29 -9.59 0.30
C LEU A 62 -17.48 -10.41 -0.97
N GLU A 63 -17.40 -9.77 -2.14
CA GLU A 63 -17.43 -10.44 -3.44
C GLU A 63 -16.33 -11.51 -3.55
N GLN A 64 -15.09 -11.16 -3.19
CA GLN A 64 -13.97 -12.12 -3.19
C GLN A 64 -14.16 -13.24 -2.17
N ALA A 65 -14.73 -12.96 -1.00
CA ALA A 65 -15.00 -13.97 0.01
C ALA A 65 -16.08 -14.98 -0.43
N VAL A 66 -17.01 -14.57 -1.29
CA VAL A 66 -18.03 -15.45 -1.89
C VAL A 66 -17.47 -16.23 -3.08
N GLN A 67 -16.61 -15.62 -3.88
CA GLN A 67 -16.05 -16.23 -5.10
C GLN A 67 -14.86 -17.17 -4.83
N THR A 68 -14.14 -16.98 -3.72
CA THR A 68 -12.93 -17.74 -3.40
C THR A 68 -13.26 -18.90 -2.46
N ASP A 69 -12.68 -20.08 -2.72
CA ASP A 69 -12.80 -21.21 -1.81
C ASP A 69 -12.27 -20.89 -0.41
N PRO A 70 -12.87 -21.43 0.66
CA PRO A 70 -12.39 -21.23 2.02
C PRO A 70 -10.95 -21.69 2.18
N ILE A 71 -10.08 -20.80 2.65
CA ILE A 71 -8.70 -21.12 3.01
C ILE A 71 -8.58 -21.37 4.52
N THR A 72 -8.00 -22.50 4.89
CA THR A 72 -7.74 -22.83 6.30
C THR A 72 -6.52 -22.10 6.83
N TYR A 73 -6.50 -21.86 8.14
CA TYR A 73 -5.33 -21.26 8.81
C TYR A 73 -4.02 -22.01 8.54
N ARG A 74 -4.08 -23.36 8.47
CA ARG A 74 -2.91 -24.20 8.16
C ARG A 74 -2.35 -23.94 6.76
N GLN A 75 -3.21 -23.65 5.79
CA GLN A 75 -2.78 -23.30 4.42
C GLN A 75 -2.14 -21.91 4.39
N ILE A 76 -2.64 -20.96 5.17
CA ILE A 76 -2.04 -19.62 5.30
C ILE A 76 -0.64 -19.71 5.93
N ALA A 77 -0.51 -20.42 7.06
CA ALA A 77 0.75 -20.55 7.78
C ALA A 77 1.84 -21.28 6.98
N ARG A 78 1.46 -22.21 6.07
CA ARG A 78 2.39 -22.89 5.17
C ARG A 78 2.85 -22.03 3.98
N LYS A 79 2.10 -21.01 3.60
CA LYS A 79 2.37 -20.18 2.40
C LYS A 79 3.46 -19.13 2.60
N SER A 80 4.20 -19.15 3.70
CA SER A 80 5.45 -18.36 3.85
C SER A 80 6.71 -19.22 3.67
N PRO A 81 7.09 -19.58 2.42
CA PRO A 81 8.46 -19.45 2.02
C PRO A 81 8.72 -17.95 1.79
N ARG A 82 9.65 -17.37 2.54
CA ARG A 82 10.27 -16.11 2.15
C ARG A 82 11.01 -16.40 0.85
N GLU A 83 10.44 -16.01 -0.28
CA GLU A 83 11.20 -15.92 -1.53
C GLU A 83 12.33 -14.89 -1.29
N GLY A 84 13.55 -15.31 -1.62
CA GLY A 84 14.81 -14.64 -1.27
C GLY A 84 15.02 -13.29 -1.94
#